data_AF-A0A061PBG1-F1
#
_entry.id   AF-A0A061PBG1-F1
#
_cell.length_a   1.000
_cell.length_b   1.000
_cell.length_c   1.000
_cell.angle_alpha   90.00
_cell.angle_beta   90.00
_cell.angle_gamma   90.00
#
_symmetry.space_group_name_H-M   'P 1'
#
loop_
_entity.id
_entity.type
_entity.pdbx_description
1 polymer ?
#
loop_
_entity_poly.entity_id
_entity_poly.type
_entity_poly.pdbx_seq_one_letter_code
_entity_poly.pdbx_strand_id
1 'polypeptide(L)' 'MIIIGDLQIMAQRYTDVEEARKDFKQDEVIVRDTEDNYWIIDSENFEKIEAYGYEKIDEKK' A
#
# COMPACT_ATOMS: atom_id res chain seq x y z
N MET A 1 6.30 2.51 7.29
CA MET A 1 7.11 1.36 6.85
C MET A 1 6.33 0.08 7.12
N ILE A 2 6.32 -0.84 6.16
CA ILE A 2 5.79 -2.19 6.34
C ILE A 2 7.00 -3.11 6.54
N ILE A 3 7.01 -3.85 7.66
CA ILE A 3 8.04 -4.83 7.97
C ILE A 3 7.37 -6.20 8.02
N ILE A 4 7.77 -7.10 7.12
CA ILE A 4 7.21 -8.45 7.04
C ILE A 4 8.37 -9.45 7.01
N GLY A 5 8.62 -10.13 8.13
CA GLY A 5 9.78 -11.00 8.27
C GLY A 5 11.09 -10.22 8.09
N ASP A 6 11.84 -10.51 7.02
CA ASP A 6 13.09 -9.83 6.64
C ASP A 6 12.86 -8.71 5.59
N LEU A 7 11.65 -8.61 5.03
CA LEU A 7 11.31 -7.56 4.06
C LEU A 7 11.01 -6.25 4.77
N GLN A 8 11.73 -5.20 4.40
CA GLN A 8 11.46 -3.82 4.78
C GLN A 8 11.03 -3.03 3.56
N ILE A 9 9.77 -2.62 3.53
CA ILE A 9 9.20 -1.83 2.44
C ILE A 9 8.90 -0.43 2.95
N MET A 10 9.42 0.56 2.22
CA MET A 10 9.04 1.95 2.45
C MET A 10 7.57 2.10 2.10
N ALA A 11 6.79 2.45 3.10
CA ALA A 11 5.35 2.52 3.02
C ALA A 11 4.86 3.67 3.88
N GLN A 12 3.96 4.48 3.32
CA GLN A 12 3.34 5.59 4.02
C GLN A 12 1.93 5.18 4.45
N ARG A 13 1.64 5.22 5.76
CA ARG A 13 0.34 4.81 6.30
C ARG A 13 -0.64 5.98 6.27
N TYR A 14 -1.87 5.71 5.86
CA TYR A 14 -3.00 6.61 5.90
C TYR A 14 -4.18 5.93 6.56
N THR A 15 -4.98 6.73 7.26
CA THR A 15 -6.28 6.33 7.81
C THR A 15 -7.42 6.56 6.84
N ASP A 16 -7.17 7.32 5.77
CA ASP A 16 -8.17 7.68 4.77
C ASP A 16 -7.62 7.44 3.36
N VAL A 17 -8.44 6.81 2.52
CA VAL A 17 -8.08 6.49 1.14
C VAL A 17 -7.97 7.74 0.27
N GLU A 18 -8.75 8.79 0.54
CA GLU A 18 -8.69 10.04 -0.22
C GLU A 18 -7.40 10.80 0.04
N GLU A 19 -6.88 10.76 1.27
CA GLU A 19 -5.56 11.32 1.59
C GLU A 19 -4.45 10.51 0.90
N ALA A 20 -4.53 9.19 0.95
CA ALA A 20 -3.59 8.34 0.23
C ALA A 20 -3.60 8.63 -1.29
N ARG A 21 -4.77 8.87 -1.87
CA ARG A 21 -4.93 9.23 -3.29
C ARG A 21 -4.37 10.60 -3.66
N LYS A 22 -4.30 11.54 -2.72
CA LYS A 22 -3.70 12.86 -2.99
C LYS A 22 -2.17 12.81 -2.95
N ASP A 23 -1.62 11.93 -2.14
CA ASP A 23 -0.19 11.83 -1.91
C ASP A 23 0.51 10.78 -2.80
N PHE A 24 -0.20 9.75 -3.28
CA PHE A 24 0.43 8.69 -4.08
C PHE A 24 0.86 9.20 -5.46
N LYS A 25 2.00 8.70 -5.91
CA LYS A 25 2.57 9.00 -7.22
C LYS A 25 2.23 7.92 -8.24
N GLN A 26 2.48 8.22 -9.50
CA GLN A 26 2.12 7.35 -10.62
C GLN A 26 2.78 5.95 -10.58
N ASP A 27 3.95 5.83 -9.95
CA ASP A 27 4.68 4.56 -9.76
C ASP A 27 4.35 3.86 -8.43
N GLU A 28 3.53 4.49 -7.58
CA GLU A 28 3.09 3.95 -6.30
C GLU A 28 1.69 3.36 -6.39
N VAL A 29 1.35 2.50 -5.44
CA VAL A 29 0.04 1.87 -5.33
C VAL A 29 -0.46 1.95 -3.90
N ILE A 30 -1.75 2.18 -3.78
CA ILE A 30 -2.44 2.18 -2.49
C ILE A 30 -2.89 0.75 -2.22
N VAL A 31 -2.52 0.24 -1.06
CA VAL A 31 -2.90 -1.09 -0.59
C VAL A 31 -3.66 -0.96 0.71
N ARG A 32 -4.61 -1.85 0.93
CA ARG A 32 -5.35 -2.00 2.17
C ARG A 32 -4.82 -3.22 2.90
N ASP A 33 -4.48 -3.06 4.17
CA ASP A 33 -4.07 -4.18 5.02
C ASP A 33 -5.28 -4.85 5.69
N THR A 34 -5.04 -5.97 6.39
CA THR A 34 -6.09 -6.76 7.07
C THR A 34 -6.82 -6.02 8.20
N GLU A 35 -6.25 -4.94 8.71
CA GLU A 35 -6.80 -4.07 9.75
C GLU A 35 -7.51 -2.82 9.18
N ASP A 36 -7.81 -2.81 7.88
CA ASP A 36 -8.50 -1.71 7.17
C ASP A 36 -7.71 -0.37 7.15
N ASN A 37 -6.38 -0.38 7.36
CA ASN A 37 -5.57 0.80 7.08
C ASN A 37 -5.10 0.81 5.62
N TYR A 38 -4.82 2.03 5.13
CA TYR A 38 -4.31 2.26 3.79
C TYR A 38 -2.82 2.52 3.84
N TRP A 39 -2.09 1.98 2.88
CA TRP A 39 -0.65 2.15 2.76
C TRP A 39 -0.30 2.48 1.32
N ILE A 40 0.49 3.53 1.13
CA ILE A 40 1.12 3.79 -0.17
C ILE A 40 2.45 3.06 -0.17
N ILE A 41 2.64 2.20 -1.16
CA ILE A 41 3.90 1.51 -1.42
C ILE A 41 4.28 1.62 -2.89
N ASP A 42 5.54 1.38 -3.20
CA ASP A 42 5.96 1.27 -4.59
C ASP A 42 5.29 0.07 -5.29
N SER A 43 4.91 0.22 -6.55
CA SER A 43 4.24 -0.84 -7.31
C SER A 43 5.06 -2.14 -7.37
N GLU A 44 6.39 -2.04 -7.42
CA GLU A 44 7.32 -3.18 -7.40
C GLU A 44 7.31 -3.97 -6.07
N ASN A 45 6.83 -3.35 -5.00
CA ASN A 45 6.72 -3.99 -3.69
C ASN A 45 5.35 -4.65 -3.47
N PHE A 46 4.34 -4.32 -4.28
CA PHE A 46 3.01 -4.88 -4.13
C PHE A 46 3.00 -6.39 -4.31
N GLU A 47 3.66 -6.90 -5.35
CA GLU A 47 3.77 -8.35 -5.62
C GLU A 47 4.39 -9.11 -4.43
N LYS A 48 5.21 -8.43 -3.61
CA LYS A 48 5.82 -9.02 -2.41
C LYS A 48 4.85 -9.07 -1.23
N ILE A 49 3.96 -8.08 -1.10
CA ILE A 49 3.03 -7.99 0.03
C ILE A 49 1.64 -8.56 -0.27
N GLU A 50 1.28 -8.74 -1.55
CA GLU A 50 0.03 -9.35 -2.00
C GLU A 50 -0.14 -10.75 -1.37
N ALA A 51 0.95 -11.53 -1.31
CA ALA A 51 0.97 -12.85 -0.69
C ALA A 51 0.67 -12.84 0.83
N TYR A 52 0.74 -11.68 1.49
CA TYR A 52 0.47 -11.50 2.92
C TYR A 52 -0.94 -10.99 3.20
N GLY A 53 -1.79 -10.86 2.18
CA GLY A 53 -3.18 -10.44 2.33
C GLY A 53 -3.42 -8.94 2.20
N TYR A 54 -2.44 -8.19 1.68
CA TYR A 54 -2.65 -6.80 1.28
C TYR A 54 -3.42 -6.74 -0.03
N GLU A 55 -4.48 -5.94 -0.06
CA GLU A 55 -5.32 -5.77 -1.25
C GLU A 55 -5.01 -4.45 -1.94
N LYS A 56 -4.73 -4.46 -3.25
CA LYS A 56 -4.56 -3.22 -4.01
C LYS A 56 -5.89 -2.50 -4.16
N ILE A 57 -5.94 -1.26 -3.71
CA ILE A 57 -7.06 -0.34 -3.95
C ILE A 57 -6.75 0.40 -5.25
N ASP A 58 -7.04 -0.25 -6.39
CA ASP A 58 -6.80 0.34 -7.71
C ASP A 58 -7.73 1.55 -7.93
N GLU A 59 -7.18 2.70 -8.31
CA GLU A 59 -7.97 3.83 -8.79
C GLU A 59 -8.51 3.55 -10.18
N LYS A 60 -9.57 2.75 -10.24
CA LYS A 60 -10.48 2.75 -11.39
C LYS A 60 -11.93 2.84 -10.95
N LYS A 61 -12.40 4.08 -10.81
CA LYS A 61 -13.50 4.57 -11.65
C LYS A 61 -13.60 6.08 -11.67
#